data_AF-X0XLI8-F1
#
_entry.id   AF-X0XLI8-F1
#
_cell.length_a   1.000
_cell.length_b   1.000
_cell.length_c   1.000
_cell.angle_alpha   90.00
_cell.angle_beta   90.00
_cell.angle_gamma   90.00
#
_symmetry.space_group_name_H-M   'P 1'
#
loop_
_entity.id
_entity.type
_entity.pdbx_description
1 polymer ?
#
loop_
_entity_poly.entity_id
_entity_poly.type
_entity_poly.pdbx_seq_one_letter_code
_entity_poly.pdbx_strand_id
1 'polypeptide(L)'
;MNAEGKAFEWFKNLLCSEITADEFYSDFMPNAIDNWLERESTVTYTPYLMGSRYSQEPLKGEFLGLTPETTREELMAAMVKGLSEYQREHLKEISVEVPLKKEIHVTGGAVNPALIRAKKKWMRDCPYIFEEQSSMKGAAMLGMKHLTEN
;
A
#
# COMPACT_ATOMS: atom_id res chain seq x y z
N MET A 1 1.99 -11.45 2.64
CA MET A 1 1.82 -10.14 1.96
C MET A 1 0.83 -10.30 0.82
N ASN A 2 -0.31 -9.61 0.91
CA ASN A 2 -1.32 -9.56 -0.14
C ASN A 2 -0.94 -8.45 -1.12
N ALA A 3 -1.25 -8.63 -2.41
CA ALA A 3 -0.75 -7.73 -3.45
C ALA A 3 -1.48 -6.37 -3.40
N GLU A 4 -0.89 -5.40 -2.69
CA GLU A 4 -1.38 -4.03 -2.53
C GLU A 4 -1.76 -3.40 -3.89
N GLY A 5 -0.85 -3.46 -4.88
CA GLY A 5 -1.12 -2.96 -6.22
C GLY A 5 -2.28 -3.66 -6.93
N LYS A 6 -2.53 -4.95 -6.66
CA LYS A 6 -3.68 -5.66 -7.24
C LYS A 6 -5.00 -5.25 -6.59
N ALA A 7 -4.99 -4.86 -5.31
CA ALA A 7 -6.17 -4.29 -4.69
C ALA A 7 -6.54 -2.95 -5.34
N PHE A 8 -5.56 -2.10 -5.64
CA PHE A 8 -5.78 -0.83 -6.35
C PHE A 8 -6.27 -1.05 -7.78
N GLU A 9 -5.66 -1.99 -8.52
CA GLU A 9 -6.11 -2.36 -9.87
C GLU A 9 -7.56 -2.91 -9.86
N TRP A 10 -7.89 -3.76 -8.89
CA TRP A 10 -9.25 -4.26 -8.71
C TRP A 10 -10.24 -3.13 -8.41
N PHE A 11 -9.87 -2.21 -7.51
CA PHE A 11 -10.69 -1.05 -7.17
C PHE A 11 -10.95 -0.20 -8.39
N LYS A 12 -9.89 0.13 -9.14
CA LYS A 12 -9.98 0.89 -10.39
C LYS A 12 -10.95 0.23 -11.36
N ASN A 13 -10.80 -1.08 -11.60
CA ASN A 13 -11.60 -1.78 -12.60
C ASN A 13 -13.07 -1.93 -12.19
N LEU A 14 -13.37 -2.02 -10.89
CA LEU A 14 -14.73 -2.21 -10.41
C LEU A 14 -15.47 -0.87 -10.21
N LEU A 15 -14.83 0.08 -9.56
CA LEU A 15 -15.47 1.30 -9.07
C LEU A 15 -15.11 2.53 -9.89
N CYS A 16 -14.01 2.52 -10.65
CA CYS A 16 -13.52 3.64 -11.46
C CYS A 16 -13.26 3.19 -12.91
N SER A 17 -14.14 2.37 -13.45
CA SER A 17 -13.98 1.75 -14.78
C SER A 17 -14.00 2.77 -15.92
N GLU A 18 -14.59 3.93 -15.68
CA GLU A 18 -14.76 5.01 -16.64
C GLU A 18 -13.52 5.88 -16.84
N ILE A 19 -12.57 5.86 -15.91
CA ILE A 19 -11.32 6.63 -16.01
C ILE A 19 -10.16 5.75 -16.44
N THR A 20 -9.13 6.35 -17.03
CA THR A 20 -7.92 5.65 -17.44
C THR A 20 -7.09 5.21 -16.23
N ALA A 21 -6.12 4.30 -16.46
CA ALA A 21 -5.19 3.92 -15.40
C ALA A 21 -4.33 5.13 -14.95
N ASP A 22 -3.88 5.94 -15.91
CA ASP A 22 -3.06 7.12 -15.62
C ASP A 22 -3.84 8.11 -14.77
N GLU A 23 -5.05 8.51 -15.16
CA GLU A 23 -5.93 9.39 -14.37
C GLU A 23 -6.23 8.81 -12.97
N PHE A 24 -6.40 7.49 -12.87
CA PHE A 24 -6.63 6.84 -11.58
C PHE A 24 -5.43 7.01 -10.63
N TYR A 25 -4.21 6.74 -11.11
CA TYR A 25 -3.01 6.77 -10.28
C TYR A 25 -2.42 8.17 -10.09
N SER A 26 -2.59 9.08 -11.04
CA SER A 26 -2.08 10.45 -10.96
C SER A 26 -3.03 11.41 -10.24
N ASP A 27 -4.35 11.20 -10.37
CA ASP A 27 -5.33 12.21 -9.95
C ASP A 27 -6.31 11.64 -8.94
N PHE A 28 -7.11 10.63 -9.30
CA PHE A 28 -8.19 10.14 -8.43
C PHE A 28 -7.65 9.61 -7.09
N MET A 29 -6.70 8.68 -7.13
CA MET A 29 -6.19 8.03 -5.92
C MET A 29 -5.45 9.02 -5.01
N PRO A 30 -4.53 9.88 -5.49
CA PRO A 30 -3.92 10.91 -4.65
C PRO A 30 -4.94 11.85 -4.01
N ASN A 31 -5.92 12.35 -4.77
CA ASN A 31 -6.95 13.25 -4.25
C ASN A 31 -7.83 12.55 -3.21
N ALA A 32 -8.23 11.30 -3.45
CA ALA A 32 -9.00 10.51 -2.50
C ALA A 32 -8.26 10.34 -1.17
N ILE A 33 -6.96 9.99 -1.23
CA ILE A 33 -6.11 9.85 -0.05
C ILE A 33 -6.00 11.17 0.69
N ASP A 34 -5.60 12.25 0.02
CA ASP A 34 -5.34 13.54 0.68
C ASP A 34 -6.62 14.13 1.31
N ASN A 35 -7.77 13.98 0.65
CA ASN A 35 -9.06 14.45 1.17
C ASN A 35 -9.49 13.74 2.45
N TRP A 36 -9.05 12.50 2.67
CA TRP A 36 -9.43 11.67 3.82
C TRP A 36 -8.31 11.42 4.81
N LEU A 37 -7.08 11.88 4.53
CA LEU A 37 -5.90 11.59 5.35
C LEU A 37 -6.04 12.07 6.80
N GLU A 38 -6.68 13.23 6.98
CA GLU A 38 -6.92 13.88 8.27
C GLU A 38 -8.37 13.76 8.76
N ARG A 39 -9.21 12.99 8.06
CA ARG A 39 -10.62 12.78 8.40
C ARG A 39 -10.82 11.39 8.98
N GLU A 40 -11.80 11.26 9.86
CA GLU A 40 -12.31 9.95 10.24
C GLU A 40 -13.35 9.49 9.23
N SER A 41 -13.22 8.24 8.79
CA SER A 41 -14.18 7.54 7.95
C SER A 41 -14.87 6.47 8.77
N THR A 42 -16.18 6.28 8.56
CA THR A 42 -16.90 5.14 9.14
C THR A 42 -16.60 3.85 8.39
N VAL A 43 -16.00 3.96 7.19
CA VAL A 43 -15.69 2.83 6.32
C VAL A 43 -14.36 2.21 6.73
N THR A 44 -14.36 0.90 6.88
CA THR A 44 -13.13 0.12 7.11
C THR A 44 -12.94 -0.91 5.99
N TYR A 45 -11.68 -1.25 5.72
CA TYR A 45 -11.32 -2.25 4.71
C TYR A 45 -10.50 -3.40 5.32
N THR A 46 -10.96 -4.63 5.09
CA THR A 46 -10.25 -5.85 5.47
C THR A 46 -9.42 -6.35 4.26
N PRO A 47 -8.07 -6.45 4.34
CA PRO A 47 -7.22 -6.62 3.17
C PRO A 47 -6.97 -8.08 2.75
N TYR A 48 -8.02 -8.88 2.57
CA TYR A 48 -7.92 -10.28 2.10
C TYR A 48 -8.58 -10.53 0.74
N LEU A 49 -8.52 -9.56 -0.17
CA LEU A 49 -9.06 -9.71 -1.53
C LEU A 49 -8.47 -10.93 -2.28
N MET A 50 -7.22 -11.27 -1.99
CA MET A 50 -6.53 -12.45 -2.53
C MET A 50 -6.35 -13.57 -1.50
N GLY A 51 -7.18 -13.60 -0.45
CA GLY A 51 -6.98 -14.49 0.70
C GLY A 51 -5.84 -14.03 1.60
N SER A 52 -5.40 -14.92 2.50
CA SER A 52 -4.21 -14.71 3.34
C SER A 52 -3.17 -15.80 3.05
N ARG A 53 -1.90 -15.39 2.93
CA ARG A 53 -0.78 -16.34 2.80
C ARG A 53 -0.37 -16.98 4.14
N TYR A 54 -0.90 -16.48 5.24
CA TYR A 54 -0.51 -16.88 6.61
C TYR A 54 -1.65 -17.59 7.35
N SER A 55 -2.80 -17.81 6.69
CA SER A 55 -3.96 -18.49 7.26
C SER A 55 -4.42 -19.60 6.33
N GLN A 56 -4.89 -20.70 6.91
CA GLN A 56 -5.60 -21.76 6.18
C GLN A 56 -7.10 -21.45 6.02
N GLU A 57 -7.63 -20.53 6.84
CA GLU A 57 -9.01 -20.05 6.69
C GLU A 57 -9.17 -19.25 5.40
N PRO A 58 -10.30 -19.39 4.67
CA PRO A 58 -10.56 -18.69 3.42
C PRO A 58 -10.97 -17.24 3.66
N LEU A 59 -10.05 -16.43 4.21
CA LEU A 59 -10.28 -15.01 4.51
C LEU A 59 -10.60 -14.23 3.23
N LYS A 60 -11.48 -13.24 3.34
CA LYS A 60 -11.99 -12.44 2.20
C LYS A 60 -11.84 -10.95 2.43
N GLY A 61 -11.75 -10.21 1.33
CA GLY A 61 -11.76 -8.75 1.37
C GLY A 61 -13.16 -8.23 1.69
N GLU A 62 -13.25 -7.22 2.55
CA GLU A 62 -14.52 -6.66 3.01
C GLU A 62 -14.42 -5.15 3.13
N PHE A 63 -15.51 -4.46 2.81
CA PHE A 63 -15.75 -3.09 3.26
C PHE A 63 -16.92 -3.11 4.25
N LEU A 64 -16.76 -2.46 5.38
CA LEU A 64 -17.79 -2.34 6.42
C LEU A 64 -18.08 -0.86 6.69
N GLY A 65 -19.26 -0.56 7.26
CA GLY A 65 -19.60 0.80 7.69
C GLY A 65 -20.05 1.75 6.58
N LEU A 66 -20.52 1.22 5.44
CA LEU A 66 -21.06 2.02 4.34
C LEU A 66 -22.39 2.68 4.72
N THR A 67 -22.59 3.88 4.20
CA THR A 67 -23.82 4.67 4.29
C THR A 67 -24.23 5.12 2.89
N PRO A 68 -25.46 5.63 2.67
CA PRO A 68 -25.85 6.22 1.39
C PRO A 68 -24.93 7.35 0.92
N GLU A 69 -24.24 8.03 1.84
CA GLU A 69 -23.31 9.13 1.57
C GLU A 69 -21.89 8.66 1.23
N THR A 70 -21.58 7.36 1.38
CA THR A 70 -20.24 6.82 1.13
C THR A 70 -19.83 7.01 -0.34
N THR A 71 -18.66 7.60 -0.54
CA THR A 71 -18.12 7.90 -1.89
C THR A 71 -17.02 6.93 -2.29
N ARG A 72 -16.67 6.93 -3.59
CA ARG A 72 -15.54 6.14 -4.10
C ARG A 72 -14.22 6.59 -3.50
N GLU A 73 -14.05 7.89 -3.27
CA GLU A 73 -12.88 8.48 -2.65
C GLU A 73 -12.74 8.00 -1.19
N GLU A 74 -13.84 7.93 -0.45
CA GLU A 74 -13.84 7.37 0.91
C GLU A 74 -13.45 5.89 0.91
N LEU A 75 -14.04 5.08 0.02
CA LEU A 75 -13.70 3.67 -0.12
C LEU A 75 -12.23 3.47 -0.50
N MET A 76 -11.70 4.30 -1.40
CA MET A 76 -10.29 4.27 -1.79
C MET A 76 -9.38 4.60 -0.60
N ALA A 77 -9.69 5.64 0.16
CA ALA A 77 -8.95 6.01 1.35
C ALA A 77 -9.01 4.93 2.44
N ALA A 78 -10.19 4.34 2.67
CA ALA A 78 -10.37 3.23 3.61
C ALA A 78 -9.56 2.00 3.19
N MET A 79 -9.50 1.69 1.88
CA MET A 79 -8.65 0.62 1.35
C MET A 79 -7.16 0.87 1.63
N VAL A 80 -6.66 2.08 1.33
CA VAL A 80 -5.26 2.45 1.59
C VAL A 80 -4.95 2.40 3.09
N LYS A 81 -5.87 2.88 3.94
CA LYS A 81 -5.76 2.79 5.41
C LYS A 81 -5.68 1.33 5.85
N GLY A 82 -6.65 0.49 5.50
CA GLY A 82 -6.67 -0.93 5.87
C GLY A 82 -5.42 -1.69 5.43
N LEU A 83 -4.92 -1.44 4.21
CA LEU A 83 -3.67 -2.03 3.73
C LEU A 83 -2.44 -1.54 4.53
N SER A 84 -2.38 -0.25 4.85
CA SER A 84 -1.30 0.36 5.63
C SER A 84 -1.29 -0.14 7.07
N GLU A 85 -2.45 -0.27 7.69
CA GLU A 85 -2.60 -0.81 9.05
C GLU A 85 -2.24 -2.29 9.10
N TYR A 86 -2.63 -3.07 8.09
CA TYR A 86 -2.21 -4.45 7.99
C TYR A 86 -0.69 -4.58 7.85
N GLN A 87 -0.04 -3.71 7.07
CA GLN A 87 1.43 -3.66 7.03
C GLN A 87 2.04 -3.25 8.37
N ARG A 88 1.43 -2.31 9.10
CA ARG A 88 1.85 -1.91 10.45
C ARG A 88 1.86 -3.07 11.42
N GLU A 89 0.82 -3.90 11.43
CA GLU A 89 0.75 -5.05 12.34
C GLU A 89 1.87 -6.06 12.05
N HIS A 90 2.17 -6.36 10.78
CA HIS A 90 3.34 -7.20 10.46
C HIS A 90 4.67 -6.58 10.87
N LEU A 91 4.83 -5.25 10.72
CA LEU A 91 6.04 -4.57 11.17
C LEU A 91 6.20 -4.71 12.70
N LYS A 92 5.11 -4.63 13.47
CA LYS A 92 5.15 -4.88 14.92
C LYS A 92 5.60 -6.31 15.22
N GLU A 93 5.04 -7.30 14.54
CA GLU A 93 5.44 -8.71 14.71
C GLU A 93 6.92 -8.93 14.41
N ILE A 94 7.41 -8.42 13.27
CA ILE A 94 8.82 -8.54 12.87
C ILE A 94 9.73 -7.82 13.88
N SER A 95 9.28 -6.69 14.43
CA SER A 95 10.09 -5.88 15.35
C SER A 95 10.41 -6.57 16.68
N VAL A 96 9.70 -7.65 17.02
CA VAL A 96 9.98 -8.47 18.21
C VAL A 96 11.33 -9.18 18.07
N GLU A 97 11.66 -9.64 16.85
CA GLU A 97 12.86 -10.45 16.58
C GLU A 97 13.98 -9.64 15.91
N VAL A 98 13.63 -8.60 15.13
CA VAL A 98 14.58 -7.83 14.34
C VAL A 98 14.42 -6.33 14.59
N PRO A 99 15.47 -5.63 15.08
CA PRO A 99 15.41 -4.18 15.25
C PRO A 99 15.13 -3.47 13.92
N LEU A 100 14.01 -2.76 13.85
CA LEU A 100 13.65 -2.02 12.65
C LEU A 100 14.51 -0.75 12.52
N LYS A 101 15.04 -0.50 11.32
CA LYS A 101 15.71 0.76 11.01
C LYS A 101 14.76 1.96 11.16
N LYS A 102 15.36 3.15 11.20
CA LYS A 102 14.66 4.44 11.34
C LYS A 102 13.99 4.92 10.05
N GLU A 103 14.22 4.26 8.92
CA GLU A 103 13.68 4.63 7.61
C GLU A 103 13.12 3.40 6.90
N ILE A 104 12.19 3.63 5.97
CA ILE A 104 11.60 2.59 5.12
C ILE A 104 11.92 2.89 3.67
N HIS A 105 12.48 1.92 2.97
CA HIS A 105 12.67 2.00 1.52
C HIS A 105 11.43 1.43 0.83
N VAL A 106 10.86 2.18 -0.11
CA VAL A 106 9.67 1.80 -0.87
C VAL A 106 10.01 1.74 -2.35
N THR A 107 9.42 0.76 -3.04
CA THR A 107 9.63 0.50 -4.47
C THR A 107 8.33 0.02 -5.09
N GLY A 108 8.29 -0.05 -6.42
CA GLY A 108 7.14 -0.54 -7.18
C GLY A 108 6.33 0.58 -7.85
N GLY A 109 5.64 0.22 -8.94
CA GLY A 109 5.03 1.18 -9.86
C GLY A 109 3.84 1.97 -9.31
N ALA A 110 3.21 1.50 -8.23
CA ALA A 110 2.09 2.21 -7.61
C ALA A 110 2.55 3.31 -6.63
N VAL A 111 3.83 3.36 -6.25
CA VAL A 111 4.31 4.29 -5.23
C VAL A 111 4.20 5.73 -5.73
N ASN A 112 3.56 6.58 -4.94
CA ASN A 112 3.45 8.01 -5.20
C ASN A 112 3.49 8.81 -3.88
N PRO A 113 3.63 10.15 -3.94
CA PRO A 113 3.74 10.97 -2.74
C PRO A 113 2.54 10.87 -1.78
N ALA A 114 1.32 10.69 -2.29
CA ALA A 114 0.11 10.56 -1.47
C ALA A 114 0.12 9.24 -0.68
N LEU A 115 0.48 8.12 -1.32
CA LEU A 115 0.66 6.84 -0.62
C LEU A 115 1.77 6.89 0.41
N ILE A 116 2.87 7.62 0.15
CA ILE A 116 3.92 7.82 1.15
C ILE A 116 3.38 8.59 2.36
N ARG A 117 2.60 9.66 2.15
CA ARG A 117 1.92 10.37 3.24
C ARG A 117 0.97 9.47 4.03
N ALA A 118 0.15 8.68 3.34
CA ALA A 118 -0.76 7.71 3.95
C ALA A 118 -0.02 6.66 4.79
N LYS A 119 1.05 6.07 4.25
CA LYS A 119 1.89 5.11 4.98
C LYS A 119 2.57 5.75 6.19
N LYS A 120 3.04 6.99 6.06
CA LYS A 120 3.61 7.72 7.20
C LYS A 120 2.58 7.92 8.33
N LYS A 121 1.34 8.26 7.97
CA LYS A 121 0.24 8.47 8.92
C LYS A 121 -0.27 7.17 9.54
N TRP A 122 -0.59 6.19 8.72
CA TRP A 122 -1.35 5.00 9.13
C TRP A 122 -0.48 3.76 9.34
N MET A 123 0.69 3.65 8.68
CA MET A 123 1.58 2.50 8.84
C MET A 123 2.66 2.76 9.90
N ARG A 124 3.56 3.71 9.64
CA ARG A 124 4.68 4.04 10.54
C ARG A 124 5.20 5.44 10.27
N ASP A 125 5.27 6.27 11.30
CA ASP A 125 5.79 7.64 11.20
C ASP A 125 7.33 7.63 11.18
N CYS A 126 7.89 7.55 9.98
CA CYS A 126 9.33 7.63 9.74
C CYS A 126 9.62 8.19 8.34
N PRO A 127 10.89 8.50 8.00
CA PRO A 127 11.28 8.76 6.62
C PRO A 127 11.00 7.57 5.69
N TYR A 128 10.51 7.89 4.49
CA TYR A 128 10.32 6.93 3.39
C TYR A 128 11.22 7.35 2.23
N ILE A 129 12.00 6.41 1.72
CA ILE A 129 12.94 6.61 0.61
C ILE A 129 12.43 5.81 -0.57
N PHE A 130 12.06 6.50 -1.65
CA PHE A 130 11.69 5.82 -2.88
C PHE A 130 12.95 5.37 -3.63
N GLU A 131 13.02 4.09 -3.97
CA GLU A 131 14.09 3.55 -4.82
C GLU A 131 13.53 3.02 -6.14
N GLU A 132 14.00 3.59 -7.24
CA GLU A 132 13.70 3.11 -8.57
C GLU A 132 14.62 1.95 -8.97
N GLN A 133 14.09 1.00 -9.75
CA GLN A 133 14.85 -0.12 -10.32
C GLN A 133 15.65 -0.94 -9.29
N SER A 134 15.14 -1.06 -8.06
CA SER A 134 15.85 -1.70 -6.95
C SER A 134 16.36 -3.11 -7.27
N SER A 135 15.57 -3.90 -8.00
CA SER A 135 15.95 -5.26 -8.43
C SER A 135 17.11 -5.25 -9.42
N MET A 136 17.07 -4.39 -10.45
CA MET A 136 18.16 -4.29 -11.42
C MET A 136 19.44 -3.74 -10.78
N LYS A 137 19.31 -2.74 -9.91
CA LYS A 137 20.43 -2.19 -9.13
C LYS A 137 21.09 -3.28 -8.29
N GLY A 138 20.30 -4.09 -7.56
CA GLY A 138 20.80 -5.21 -6.78
C GLY A 138 21.55 -6.23 -7.64
N ALA A 139 21.00 -6.62 -8.79
CA ALA A 139 21.65 -7.55 -9.71
C ALA A 139 23.00 -6.99 -10.24
N ALA A 140 23.02 -5.72 -10.64
CA ALA A 140 24.23 -5.06 -11.12
C ALA A 140 25.31 -4.96 -10.02
N MET A 141 24.92 -4.66 -8.78
CA MET A 141 25.83 -4.62 -7.63
C MET A 141 26.47 -5.98 -7.36
N LEU A 142 25.69 -7.07 -7.42
CA LEU A 142 26.22 -8.42 -7.26
C LEU A 142 27.18 -8.80 -8.40
N GLY A 143 26.86 -8.43 -9.64
CA GLY A 143 27.75 -8.61 -10.78
C GLY A 143 29.08 -7.87 -10.61
N MET A 144 29.03 -6.59 -10.21
CA MET A 144 30.24 -5.80 -9.95
C MET A 144 31.07 -6.38 -8.82
N LYS A 145 30.43 -6.84 -7.73
CA LYS A 145 31.12 -7.51 -6.63
C LYS A 145 31.89 -8.74 -7.12
N HIS A 146 31.27 -9.57 -7.95
CA HIS A 146 31.93 -10.74 -8.54
C HIS A 146 33.12 -10.38 -9.46
N LEU A 147 33.06 -9.25 -10.16
CA LEU A 147 34.16 -8.77 -11.02
C LEU A 147 35.30 -8.10 -10.25
N THR A 148 35.08 -7.68 -9.00
CA THR A 148 36.06 -6.91 -8.21
C THR A 148 36.68 -7.71 -7.06
N GLU A 149 36.04 -8.79 -6.61
CA GLU A 149 36.56 -9.70 -5.59
C GLU A 149 37.28 -10.93 -6.18
N ASN A 150 37.37 -11.04 -7.52
CA ASN A 150 38.25 -11.97 -8.26
C ASN A 150 39.44 -11.20 -8.87
#